data_AF-A0ABD1IMV8-F1
#
_entry.id   AF-A0ABD1IMV8-F1
#
_cell.length_a   1.000
_cell.length_b   1.000
_cell.length_c   1.000
_cell.angle_alpha   90.00
_cell.angle_beta   90.00
_cell.angle_gamma   90.00
#
_symmetry.space_group_name_H-M   'P 1'
#
loop_
_entity.id
_entity.type
_entity.pdbx_description
1 polymer ?
#
loop_
_entity_poly.entity_id
_entity_poly.type
_entity_poly.pdbx_seq_one_letter_code
_entity_poly.pdbx_strand_id
1 'polypeptide(L)'
;MEKTVAQLLREAAAALEENQQGNNQRQGNNQQQGSNQQQGSNQQQESDQQQRSNQQQQPPDRTVERRANRGKFLFPLLANKDAGEDAVLQIKDCPDTDVTDMVCLVIVRRDRQMAQLRTGLKDTGLVKMLKERPELAAVLFPRCAEAEMEPQMITERIIWPEPDSDEEDDIEDYCSAAAYLRQYISSASSSQLRELVEFWTGWTVLPDELHVSVDKDLMFPVASTCFMTLKIPAKCRSYAEFFQNISAAVSSTECGFGRV
;
A
#
# COMPACT_ATOMS: atom_id res chain seq x y z
N MET A 1 -34.01 8.58 -40.68
CA MET A 1 -35.03 8.09 -39.74
C MET A 1 -34.37 7.96 -38.38
N GLU A 2 -34.56 8.96 -37.52
CA GLU A 2 -34.02 8.97 -36.16
C GLU A 2 -34.91 8.08 -35.28
N LYS A 3 -34.30 7.05 -34.65
CA LYS A 3 -34.98 6.26 -33.64
C LYS A 3 -35.15 7.13 -32.39
N THR A 4 -36.36 7.19 -31.84
CA THR A 4 -36.62 7.91 -30.59
C THR A 4 -35.95 7.17 -29.42
N VAL A 5 -35.52 7.92 -28.41
CA VAL A 5 -34.84 7.40 -27.19
C VAL A 5 -35.65 6.27 -26.51
N ALA A 6 -36.98 6.32 -26.58
CA ALA A 6 -37.87 5.27 -26.06
C ALA A 6 -37.79 3.93 -26.81
N GLN A 7 -37.25 3.91 -28.03
CA GLN A 7 -37.04 2.70 -28.82
C GLN A 7 -35.68 2.07 -28.49
N LEU A 8 -34.66 2.89 -28.25
CA LEU A 8 -33.34 2.42 -27.78
C LEU A 8 -33.42 1.81 -26.37
N LEU A 9 -34.23 2.38 -25.48
CA LEU A 9 -34.41 1.85 -24.12
C LEU A 9 -35.15 0.50 -24.11
N ARG A 10 -36.06 0.26 -25.07
CA ARG A 10 -36.73 -1.04 -25.22
C ARG A 10 -35.82 -2.11 -25.81
N GLU A 11 -35.00 -1.75 -26.79
CA GLU A 11 -33.99 -2.66 -27.36
C GLU A 11 -32.93 -3.05 -26.29
N ALA A 12 -32.55 -2.12 -25.41
CA ALA A 12 -31.62 -2.40 -24.31
C ALA A 12 -32.20 -3.31 -23.22
N ALA A 13 -33.50 -3.17 -22.90
CA ALA A 13 -34.17 -4.01 -21.91
C ALA A 13 -34.30 -5.47 -22.38
N ALA A 14 -34.60 -5.69 -23.68
CA ALA A 14 -34.71 -7.05 -24.24
C ALA A 14 -33.36 -7.80 -24.25
N ALA A 15 -32.25 -7.10 -24.48
CA ALA A 15 -30.90 -7.70 -24.47
C ALA A 15 -30.41 -8.14 -23.07
N LEU A 16 -31.03 -7.62 -22.01
CA LEU A 16 -30.71 -7.97 -20.61
C LEU A 16 -31.44 -9.24 -20.15
N GLU A 17 -32.62 -9.55 -20.70
CA GLU A 17 -33.36 -10.77 -20.35
C GLU A 17 -32.78 -12.03 -21.03
N GLU A 18 -32.26 -11.94 -22.25
CA GLU A 18 -31.60 -13.09 -22.92
C GLU A 18 -30.32 -13.55 -22.20
N ASN A 19 -29.57 -12.64 -21.58
CA ASN A 19 -28.34 -12.98 -20.86
C ASN A 19 -28.58 -13.66 -19.50
N GLN A 20 -29.76 -13.51 -18.90
CA GLN A 20 -30.09 -14.20 -17.64
C GLN A 20 -30.49 -15.66 -17.87
N GLN A 21 -31.07 -15.99 -19.04
CA GLN A 21 -31.44 -17.37 -19.36
C GLN A 21 -30.24 -18.24 -19.76
N GLY A 22 -29.18 -17.65 -20.32
CA GLY A 22 -27.95 -18.37 -20.70
C GLY A 22 -27.07 -18.82 -19.52
N ASN A 23 -27.10 -18.10 -18.38
CA ASN A 23 -26.20 -18.37 -17.25
C ASN A 23 -26.70 -19.50 -16.32
N ASN A 24 -28.00 -19.79 -16.29
CA ASN A 24 -28.56 -20.84 -15.43
C ASN A 24 -28.38 -22.27 -15.99
N GLN A 25 -27.95 -22.44 -17.25
CA GLN A 25 -27.68 -23.77 -17.83
C GLN A 25 -26.24 -24.27 -17.61
N ARG A 26 -25.32 -23.43 -17.10
CA ARG A 26 -23.89 -23.81 -16.95
C ARG A 26 -23.48 -24.29 -15.56
N GLN A 27 -24.36 -24.24 -14.55
CA GLN A 27 -24.03 -24.64 -13.17
C GLN A 27 -24.49 -26.07 -12.78
N GLY A 28 -25.02 -26.87 -13.73
CA GLY A 28 -25.62 -28.18 -13.42
C GLY A 28 -24.74 -29.43 -13.53
N ASN A 29 -23.47 -29.36 -13.95
CA ASN A 29 -22.75 -30.56 -14.44
C ASN A 29 -21.44 -30.98 -13.74
N ASN A 30 -21.12 -30.49 -12.53
CA ASN A 30 -19.89 -30.89 -11.82
C ASN A 30 -20.12 -31.48 -10.42
N GLN A 31 -21.03 -32.45 -10.30
CA GLN A 31 -21.07 -33.36 -9.15
C GLN A 31 -21.29 -34.79 -9.65
N GLN A 32 -20.19 -35.52 -9.87
CA GLN A 32 -20.04 -36.97 -9.63
C GLN A 32 -18.79 -37.49 -10.36
N GLN A 33 -17.80 -37.92 -9.56
CA GLN A 33 -16.69 -38.86 -9.83
C GLN A 33 -15.53 -38.42 -8.91
N GLY A 34 -14.93 -39.23 -8.05
CA GLY A 34 -15.04 -40.64 -7.73
C GLY A 34 -13.88 -40.93 -6.78
N SER A 35 -14.19 -41.45 -5.60
CA SER A 35 -13.25 -42.03 -4.65
C SER A 35 -12.57 -43.27 -5.22
N ASN A 36 -11.24 -43.32 -5.20
CA ASN A 36 -10.36 -44.49 -4.97
C ASN A 36 -8.99 -44.29 -5.62
N GLN A 37 -7.93 -44.18 -4.81
CA GLN A 37 -6.70 -45.00 -4.96
C GLN A 37 -5.72 -44.69 -3.83
N GLN A 38 -5.55 -45.69 -2.97
CA GLN A 38 -4.50 -45.83 -1.98
C GLN A 38 -3.28 -46.51 -2.62
N GLN A 39 -2.11 -46.23 -2.05
CA GLN A 39 -0.88 -47.04 -2.04
C GLN A 39 0.02 -47.02 -3.30
N GLY A 40 1.24 -46.53 -3.08
CA GLY A 40 2.43 -47.04 -3.76
C GLY A 40 3.29 -45.98 -4.44
N SER A 41 4.16 -45.29 -3.70
CA SER A 41 5.45 -44.76 -4.21
C SER A 41 6.25 -43.98 -3.15
N ASN A 42 6.42 -44.55 -1.96
CA ASN A 42 7.52 -44.17 -1.06
C ASN A 42 8.71 -45.07 -1.40
N GLN A 43 9.53 -44.67 -2.39
CA GLN A 43 10.90 -45.19 -2.58
C GLN A 43 11.71 -44.50 -3.71
N GLN A 44 11.26 -43.37 -4.27
CA GLN A 44 11.95 -42.75 -5.42
C GLN A 44 12.17 -41.22 -5.29
N GLN A 45 12.37 -40.70 -4.06
CA GLN A 45 12.67 -39.27 -3.85
C GLN A 45 13.89 -38.99 -2.97
N GLU A 46 14.61 -40.01 -2.48
CA GLU A 46 15.80 -39.83 -1.64
C GLU A 46 17.14 -39.90 -2.41
N SER A 47 17.14 -40.08 -3.74
CA SER A 47 18.38 -40.13 -4.54
C SER A 47 18.78 -38.81 -5.21
N ASP A 48 17.88 -37.81 -5.28
CA ASP A 48 18.15 -36.54 -5.97
C ASP A 48 18.54 -35.39 -5.01
N GLN A 49 18.45 -35.60 -3.69
CA GLN A 49 18.82 -34.61 -2.68
C GLN A 49 20.31 -34.63 -2.30
N GLN A 50 21.07 -35.63 -2.75
CA GLN A 50 22.47 -35.81 -2.37
C GLN A 50 23.50 -35.39 -3.43
N GLN A 51 23.05 -34.87 -4.58
CA GLN A 51 23.93 -34.34 -5.64
C GLN A 51 23.90 -32.80 -5.82
N ARG A 52 23.15 -32.06 -4.98
CA ARG A 52 23.16 -30.57 -5.01
C ARG A 52 24.03 -29.91 -3.94
N SER A 53 24.76 -30.69 -3.14
CA SER A 53 25.60 -30.19 -2.04
C SER A 53 27.07 -29.96 -2.38
N ASN A 54 27.50 -30.05 -3.65
CA ASN A 54 28.92 -29.90 -4.02
C ASN A 54 29.20 -29.05 -5.28
N GLN A 55 28.52 -27.91 -5.42
CA GLN A 55 29.03 -26.80 -6.25
C GLN A 55 29.00 -25.50 -5.47
N GLN A 56 30.01 -25.37 -4.61
CA GLN A 56 30.42 -24.12 -4.00
C GLN A 56 31.28 -23.37 -5.04
N GLN A 57 30.64 -22.49 -5.82
CA GLN A 57 31.33 -21.45 -6.58
C GLN A 57 30.81 -20.10 -6.11
N GLN A 58 31.77 -19.29 -5.63
CA GLN A 58 31.59 -17.96 -5.07
C GLN A 58 30.81 -17.05 -6.03
N PRO A 59 29.84 -16.25 -5.56
CA PRO A 59 29.24 -15.22 -6.40
C PRO A 59 30.26 -14.10 -6.65
N PRO A 60 30.39 -13.59 -7.88
CA PRO A 60 31.25 -12.44 -8.13
C PRO A 60 30.68 -11.21 -7.43
N ASP A 61 31.56 -10.60 -6.64
CA ASP A 61 31.48 -9.28 -6.04
C ASP A 61 30.88 -8.25 -7.03
N ARG A 62 29.63 -7.85 -6.79
CA ARG A 62 28.94 -6.77 -7.51
C ARG A 62 28.96 -5.46 -6.72
N THR A 63 30.06 -5.18 -6.03
CA THR A 63 30.23 -3.94 -5.26
C THR A 63 30.92 -2.82 -6.03
N VAL A 64 30.81 -2.75 -7.36
CA VAL A 64 31.27 -1.56 -8.12
C VAL A 64 30.44 -1.42 -9.40
N GLU A 65 29.29 -0.71 -9.35
CA GLU A 65 28.72 0.05 -10.50
C GLU A 65 27.30 0.64 -10.26
N ARG A 66 26.70 0.51 -9.07
CA ARG A 66 25.41 1.18 -8.77
C ARG A 66 25.53 2.62 -8.25
N ARG A 67 26.49 3.41 -8.77
CA ARG A 67 26.69 4.81 -8.34
C ARG A 67 26.30 5.89 -9.35
N ALA A 68 25.77 5.54 -10.53
CA ALA A 68 25.53 6.52 -11.61
C ALA A 68 24.07 6.75 -12.05
N ASN A 69 23.05 6.24 -11.33
CA ASN A 69 21.64 6.39 -11.75
C ASN A 69 20.71 6.98 -10.67
N ARG A 70 21.25 7.81 -9.77
CA ARG A 70 20.52 8.31 -8.58
C ARG A 70 19.54 9.47 -8.82
N GLY A 71 19.28 9.87 -10.06
CA GLY A 71 18.33 10.95 -10.37
C GLY A 71 17.23 10.61 -11.38
N LYS A 72 17.39 9.64 -12.26
CA LYS A 72 16.70 9.66 -13.57
C LYS A 72 15.22 9.24 -13.61
N PHE A 73 14.62 8.79 -12.51
CA PHE A 73 13.24 8.29 -12.53
C PHE A 73 12.16 9.31 -12.20
N LEU A 74 12.49 10.47 -11.61
CA LEU A 74 11.49 11.53 -11.36
C LEU A 74 11.43 12.59 -12.48
N PHE A 75 12.52 12.75 -13.23
CA PHE A 75 12.62 13.75 -14.29
C PHE A 75 11.72 13.54 -15.53
N PRO A 76 11.24 12.33 -15.92
CA PRO A 76 10.38 12.19 -17.10
C PRO A 76 9.01 12.88 -16.93
N LEU A 77 8.52 13.04 -15.69
CA LEU A 77 7.23 13.67 -15.44
C LEU A 77 7.28 15.19 -15.60
N LEU A 78 8.40 15.79 -15.20
CA LEU A 78 8.65 17.23 -15.08
C LEU A 78 9.38 17.82 -16.30
N ALA A 79 9.97 16.96 -17.14
CA ALA A 79 10.58 17.37 -18.39
C ALA A 79 9.55 18.08 -19.28
N ASN A 80 9.93 19.27 -19.74
CA ASN A 80 9.14 20.00 -20.72
C ASN A 80 9.02 19.17 -22.00
N LYS A 81 7.79 19.02 -22.45
CA LYS A 81 7.42 18.54 -23.78
C LYS A 81 7.71 19.59 -24.86
N ASP A 82 8.81 20.35 -24.71
CA ASP A 82 9.24 21.38 -25.64
C ASP A 82 10.45 20.92 -26.48
N ALA A 83 10.97 19.71 -26.20
CA ALA A 83 11.77 18.97 -27.16
C ALA A 83 10.83 18.03 -27.93
N GLY A 84 10.68 18.28 -29.22
CA GLY A 84 9.83 17.53 -30.14
C GLY A 84 10.29 16.09 -30.39
N GLU A 85 10.28 15.28 -29.34
CA GLU A 85 10.34 13.83 -29.42
C GLU A 85 9.35 13.29 -28.38
N ASP A 86 8.09 13.19 -28.80
CA ASP A 86 7.27 12.09 -28.32
C ASP A 86 8.10 10.83 -28.61
N ALA A 87 8.52 10.10 -27.58
CA ALA A 87 9.02 8.75 -27.76
C ALA A 87 7.84 7.91 -28.25
N VAL A 88 7.54 8.01 -29.54
CA VAL A 88 6.62 7.12 -30.23
C VAL A 88 7.31 5.77 -30.21
N LEU A 89 6.90 4.92 -29.28
CA LEU A 89 7.25 3.51 -29.28
C LEU A 89 6.66 2.91 -30.56
N GLN A 90 7.44 2.93 -31.64
CA GLN A 90 7.06 2.26 -32.87
C GLN A 90 7.24 0.76 -32.63
N ILE A 91 6.14 0.10 -32.25
CA ILE A 91 6.05 -1.36 -32.24
C ILE A 91 6.00 -1.79 -33.70
N LYS A 92 7.14 -1.76 -34.39
CA LYS A 92 7.20 -2.04 -35.82
C LYS A 92 7.51 -3.49 -36.18
N ASP A 93 7.80 -4.34 -35.21
CA ASP A 93 8.19 -5.73 -35.48
C ASP A 93 7.59 -6.72 -34.47
N CYS A 94 6.27 -6.74 -34.33
CA CYS A 94 5.59 -7.87 -33.68
C CYS A 94 4.38 -8.30 -34.53
N PRO A 95 4.38 -9.50 -35.14
CA PRO A 95 3.26 -9.97 -35.96
C PRO A 95 2.01 -10.28 -35.12
N ASP A 96 2.16 -10.43 -33.80
CA ASP A 96 1.05 -10.70 -32.88
C ASP A 96 0.32 -9.39 -32.57
N THR A 97 -0.75 -9.16 -33.31
CA THR A 97 -1.64 -8.00 -33.15
C THR A 97 -2.21 -7.93 -31.73
N ASP A 98 -2.45 -9.10 -31.11
CA ASP A 98 -2.96 -9.21 -29.73
C ASP A 98 -1.97 -8.67 -28.68
N VAL A 99 -0.66 -8.87 -28.87
CA VAL A 99 0.38 -8.36 -27.97
C VAL A 99 0.50 -6.84 -28.13
N THR A 100 0.43 -6.36 -29.37
CA THR A 100 0.49 -4.93 -29.68
C THR A 100 -0.73 -4.19 -29.11
N ASP A 101 -1.92 -4.77 -29.22
CA ASP A 101 -3.15 -4.21 -28.66
C ASP A 101 -3.17 -4.23 -27.13
N MET A 102 -2.70 -5.31 -26.49
CA MET A 102 -2.50 -5.35 -25.03
C MET A 102 -1.53 -4.26 -24.55
N VAL A 103 -0.37 -4.15 -25.21
CA VAL A 103 0.64 -3.14 -24.89
C VAL A 103 0.09 -1.73 -25.11
N CYS A 104 -0.61 -1.48 -26.22
CA CYS A 104 -1.27 -0.21 -26.49
C CYS A 104 -2.37 0.10 -25.48
N LEU A 105 -3.23 -0.85 -25.11
CA LEU A 105 -4.28 -0.64 -24.10
C LEU A 105 -3.69 -0.29 -22.72
N VAL A 106 -2.53 -0.86 -22.39
CA VAL A 106 -1.85 -0.63 -21.12
C VAL A 106 -1.05 0.68 -21.14
N ILE A 107 -0.39 1.02 -22.25
CA ILE A 107 0.44 2.22 -22.39
C ILE A 107 -0.41 3.45 -22.71
N VAL A 108 -1.29 3.41 -23.73
CA VAL A 108 -2.09 4.58 -24.17
C VAL A 108 -3.09 5.01 -23.11
N ARG A 109 -3.70 4.09 -22.36
CA ARG A 109 -4.57 4.45 -21.22
C ARG A 109 -3.77 5.15 -20.13
N ARG A 110 -2.55 4.67 -19.85
CA ARG A 110 -1.64 5.33 -18.91
C ARG A 110 -1.17 6.68 -19.43
N ASP A 111 -0.95 6.85 -20.73
CA ASP A 111 -0.56 8.15 -21.30
C ASP A 111 -1.62 9.22 -21.07
N ARG A 112 -2.91 8.89 -21.23
CA ARG A 112 -3.99 9.82 -20.92
C ARG A 112 -4.02 10.18 -19.44
N GLN A 113 -3.86 9.18 -18.55
CA GLN A 113 -3.81 9.41 -17.10
C GLN A 113 -2.59 10.25 -16.70
N MET A 114 -1.44 9.98 -17.31
CA MET A 114 -0.18 10.69 -17.10
C MET A 114 -0.26 12.13 -17.63
N ALA A 115 -0.92 12.35 -18.76
CA ALA A 115 -1.20 13.69 -19.27
C ALA A 115 -2.09 14.47 -18.29
N GLN A 116 -3.15 13.85 -17.77
CA GLN A 116 -4.03 14.47 -16.77
C GLN A 116 -3.28 14.77 -15.46
N LEU A 117 -2.47 13.83 -14.96
CA LEU A 117 -1.63 14.04 -13.78
C LEU A 117 -0.65 15.19 -14.01
N ARG A 118 0.02 15.24 -15.18
CA ARG A 118 0.94 16.33 -15.53
C ARG A 118 0.23 17.67 -15.58
N THR A 119 -0.98 17.74 -16.12
CA THR A 119 -1.80 18.96 -16.10
C THR A 119 -2.10 19.37 -14.67
N GLY A 120 -2.58 18.46 -13.82
CA GLY A 120 -2.83 18.76 -12.41
C GLY A 120 -1.58 19.26 -11.66
N LEU A 121 -0.42 18.65 -11.90
CA LEU A 121 0.85 19.10 -11.30
C LEU A 121 1.33 20.47 -11.83
N LYS A 122 0.98 20.83 -13.07
CA LYS A 122 1.23 22.18 -13.60
C LYS A 122 0.30 23.20 -12.96
N ASP A 123 -0.98 22.86 -12.84
CA ASP A 123 -2.02 23.75 -12.31
C ASP A 123 -1.80 24.05 -10.82
N THR A 124 -1.28 23.10 -10.04
CA THR A 124 -0.87 23.32 -8.64
C THR A 124 0.46 24.06 -8.50
N GLY A 125 1.16 24.35 -9.61
CA GLY A 125 2.47 25.01 -9.60
C GLY A 125 3.65 24.11 -9.21
N LEU A 126 3.40 22.84 -8.85
CA LEU A 126 4.45 21.89 -8.44
C LEU A 126 5.51 21.70 -9.54
N VAL A 127 5.12 21.65 -10.81
CA VAL A 127 6.08 21.52 -11.92
C VAL A 127 7.05 22.71 -11.99
N LYS A 128 6.56 23.93 -11.80
CA LYS A 128 7.42 25.13 -11.80
C LYS A 128 8.37 25.09 -10.61
N MET A 129 7.84 24.83 -9.43
CA MET A 129 8.63 24.75 -8.19
C MET A 129 9.74 23.70 -8.28
N LEU A 130 9.44 22.50 -8.79
CA LEU A 130 10.44 21.44 -8.94
C LEU A 130 11.50 21.73 -10.00
N LYS A 131 11.20 22.55 -11.02
CA LYS A 131 12.21 23.01 -11.99
C LYS A 131 13.16 24.05 -11.38
N GLU A 132 12.61 24.95 -10.58
CA GLU A 132 13.39 25.99 -9.90
C GLU A 132 14.20 25.43 -8.73
N ARG A 133 13.67 24.38 -8.07
CA ARG A 133 14.22 23.75 -6.87
C ARG A 133 14.11 22.21 -6.93
N PRO A 134 14.97 21.53 -7.71
CA PRO A 134 14.91 20.08 -7.88
C PRO A 134 15.08 19.28 -6.59
N GLU A 135 15.73 19.84 -5.57
CA GLU A 135 15.92 19.22 -4.25
C GLU A 135 14.60 18.97 -3.50
N LEU A 136 13.56 19.77 -3.77
CA LEU A 136 12.24 19.61 -3.16
C LEU A 136 11.53 18.32 -3.61
N ALA A 137 12.01 17.69 -4.68
CA ALA A 137 11.53 16.38 -5.12
C ALA A 137 11.55 15.34 -4.00
N ALA A 138 12.62 15.31 -3.21
CA ALA A 138 12.78 14.34 -2.12
C ALA A 138 11.84 14.61 -0.94
N VAL A 139 11.41 15.86 -0.78
CA VAL A 139 10.47 16.28 0.27
C VAL A 139 9.03 16.01 -0.15
N LEU A 140 8.69 16.30 -1.41
CA LEU A 140 7.34 16.11 -1.96
C LEU A 140 7.01 14.65 -2.28
N PHE A 141 8.03 13.88 -2.65
CA PHE A 141 7.89 12.45 -2.96
C PHE A 141 8.90 11.65 -2.15
N PRO A 142 8.73 11.58 -0.82
CA PRO A 142 9.65 10.86 0.05
C PRO A 142 9.74 9.39 -0.36
N ARG A 143 10.95 8.84 -0.39
CA ARG A 143 11.15 7.40 -0.59
C ARG A 143 11.18 6.70 0.75
N CYS A 144 10.17 5.87 0.99
CA CYS A 144 9.94 5.21 2.28
C CYS A 144 10.97 4.13 2.64
N ALA A 145 11.78 3.66 1.69
CA ALA A 145 12.44 2.37 1.80
C ALA A 145 13.76 2.34 2.60
N GLU A 146 14.35 3.49 2.97
CA GLU A 146 15.78 3.51 3.39
C GLU A 146 16.06 4.11 4.78
N ALA A 147 15.10 4.75 5.45
CA ALA A 147 15.34 5.38 6.76
C ALA A 147 15.03 4.41 7.92
N GLU A 148 16.02 4.16 8.79
CA GLU A 148 15.79 3.52 10.08
C GLU A 148 14.97 4.45 10.98
N MET A 149 13.94 3.91 11.62
CA MET A 149 13.07 4.65 12.52
C MET A 149 13.43 4.28 13.96
N GLU A 150 13.86 5.27 14.73
CA GLU A 150 14.24 5.10 16.13
C GLU A 150 13.09 5.54 17.06
N PRO A 151 12.92 4.90 18.23
CA PRO A 151 11.87 5.25 19.20
C PRO A 151 11.83 6.74 19.58
N GLN A 152 13.00 7.36 19.70
CA GLN A 152 13.14 8.77 20.10
C GLN A 152 12.52 9.71 19.06
N MET A 153 12.66 9.40 17.76
CA MET A 153 12.13 10.23 16.68
C MET A 153 10.62 10.40 16.79
N ILE A 154 9.91 9.33 17.17
CA ILE A 154 8.46 9.32 17.37
C ILE A 154 8.12 9.99 18.70
N THR A 155 8.80 9.59 19.78
CA THR A 155 8.50 10.08 21.13
C THR A 155 8.59 11.60 21.25
N GLU A 156 9.57 12.22 20.57
CA GLU A 156 9.77 13.67 20.55
C GLU A 156 8.65 14.44 19.83
N ARG A 157 7.88 13.78 18.97
CA ARG A 157 6.80 14.39 18.19
C ARG A 157 5.42 14.18 18.78
N ILE A 158 5.31 13.32 19.81
CA ILE A 158 4.02 13.06 20.45
C ILE A 158 3.65 14.22 21.35
N ILE A 159 2.53 14.85 21.03
CA ILE A 159 1.77 15.71 21.90
C ILE A 159 0.93 14.78 22.78
N TRP A 160 1.44 14.59 24.00
CA TRP A 160 0.76 13.80 25.01
C TRP A 160 -0.46 14.58 25.50
N PRO A 161 -1.60 13.89 25.66
CA PRO A 161 -2.78 14.58 26.09
C PRO A 161 -2.58 15.07 27.54
N GLU A 162 -3.34 16.08 27.96
CA GLU A 162 -3.43 16.50 29.37
C GLU A 162 -4.63 15.80 30.05
N PRO A 163 -4.51 15.35 31.30
CA PRO A 163 -5.66 14.80 32.01
C PRO A 163 -6.66 15.93 32.30
N ASP A 164 -7.77 15.95 31.57
CA ASP A 164 -8.83 16.95 31.71
C ASP A 164 -9.81 16.67 32.87
N SER A 165 -9.59 15.60 33.65
CA SER A 165 -10.48 15.13 34.73
C SER A 165 -9.85 15.34 36.10
N ASP A 166 -10.63 15.85 37.05
CA ASP A 166 -10.27 15.94 38.47
C ASP A 166 -10.54 14.61 39.22
N GLU A 167 -11.09 13.58 38.55
CA GLU A 167 -11.35 12.27 39.13
C GLU A 167 -10.08 11.40 39.14
N GLU A 168 -9.64 10.96 40.34
CA GLU A 168 -8.36 10.27 40.55
C GLU A 168 -8.24 8.95 39.76
N ASP A 169 -9.33 8.17 39.67
CA ASP A 169 -9.38 6.91 38.90
C ASP A 169 -9.20 7.15 37.39
N ASP A 170 -9.77 8.25 36.86
CA ASP A 170 -9.63 8.61 35.45
C ASP A 170 -8.18 9.01 35.12
N ILE A 171 -7.50 9.67 36.05
CA ILE A 171 -6.10 10.06 35.91
C ILE A 171 -5.19 8.82 35.90
N GLU A 172 -5.47 7.82 36.74
CA GLU A 172 -4.68 6.57 36.79
C GLU A 172 -4.81 5.76 35.50
N ASP A 173 -6.05 5.51 35.03
CA ASP A 173 -6.31 4.79 33.77
C ASP A 173 -5.59 5.48 32.60
N TYR A 174 -5.67 6.81 32.57
CA TYR A 174 -5.03 7.64 31.58
C TYR A 174 -3.51 7.56 31.60
N CYS A 175 -2.91 7.72 32.78
CA CYS A 175 -1.45 7.63 32.95
C CYS A 175 -0.95 6.24 32.56
N SER A 176 -1.70 5.20 32.89
CA SER A 176 -1.39 3.82 32.55
C SER A 176 -1.42 3.58 31.04
N ALA A 177 -2.47 4.05 30.35
CA ALA A 177 -2.58 3.92 28.90
C ALA A 177 -1.44 4.65 28.17
N ALA A 178 -1.13 5.88 28.59
CA ALA A 178 0.01 6.63 28.04
C ALA A 178 1.35 5.94 28.32
N ALA A 179 1.54 5.41 29.53
CA ALA A 179 2.76 4.67 29.90
C ALA A 179 2.94 3.40 29.05
N TYR A 180 1.87 2.65 28.78
CA TYR A 180 1.92 1.48 27.90
C TYR A 180 2.29 1.83 26.47
N LEU A 181 1.77 2.94 25.92
CA LEU A 181 2.18 3.41 24.59
C LEU A 181 3.66 3.79 24.57
N ARG A 182 4.17 4.50 25.58
CA ARG A 182 5.61 4.82 25.70
C ARG A 182 6.47 3.57 25.78
N GLN A 183 6.02 2.55 26.52
CA GLN A 183 6.71 1.28 26.66
C GLN A 183 6.73 0.52 25.32
N TYR A 184 5.62 0.52 24.59
CA TYR A 184 5.55 -0.08 23.25
C TYR A 184 6.56 0.57 22.31
N ILE A 185 6.55 1.91 22.21
CA ILE A 185 7.46 2.66 21.33
C ILE A 185 8.92 2.40 21.72
N SER A 186 9.24 2.44 23.01
CA SER A 186 10.61 2.25 23.50
C SER A 186 11.20 0.86 23.21
N SER A 187 10.34 -0.17 23.08
CA SER A 187 10.76 -1.57 22.91
C SER A 187 10.55 -2.13 21.50
N ALA A 188 9.87 -1.38 20.64
CA ALA A 188 9.56 -1.78 19.28
C ALA A 188 10.78 -1.72 18.35
N SER A 189 10.82 -2.62 17.37
CA SER A 189 11.78 -2.57 16.28
C SER A 189 11.47 -1.43 15.29
N SER A 190 12.46 -1.03 14.50
CA SER A 190 12.30 -0.03 13.42
C SER A 190 11.16 -0.39 12.44
N SER A 191 10.90 -1.68 12.18
CA SER A 191 9.77 -2.11 11.34
C SER A 191 8.43 -1.92 12.05
N GLN A 192 8.33 -2.31 13.33
CA GLN A 192 7.11 -2.14 14.13
C GLN A 192 6.77 -0.66 14.31
N LEU A 193 7.78 0.19 14.50
CA LEU A 193 7.59 1.64 14.59
C LEU A 193 7.05 2.21 13.28
N ARG A 194 7.56 1.74 12.13
CA ARG A 194 7.05 2.17 10.82
C ARG A 194 5.61 1.75 10.59
N GLU A 195 5.27 0.50 10.93
CA GLU A 195 3.89 0.00 10.86
C GLU A 195 2.96 0.79 11.78
N LEU A 196 3.42 1.14 12.99
CA LEU A 196 2.67 2.00 13.90
C LEU A 196 2.42 3.39 13.30
N VAL A 197 3.43 4.04 12.73
CA VAL A 197 3.29 5.36 12.11
C VAL A 197 2.39 5.31 10.88
N GLU A 198 2.48 4.24 10.07
CA GLU A 198 1.59 4.03 8.93
C GLU A 198 0.14 3.81 9.37
N PHE A 199 -0.10 3.01 10.41
CA PHE A 199 -1.42 2.87 11.02
C PHE A 199 -1.96 4.22 11.52
N TRP A 200 -1.12 4.98 12.21
CA TRP A 200 -1.50 6.24 12.85
C TRP A 200 -1.79 7.35 11.83
N THR A 201 -0.96 7.49 10.80
CA THR A 201 -0.97 8.66 9.90
C THR A 201 -1.41 8.35 8.48
N GLY A 202 -1.46 7.07 8.10
CA GLY A 202 -1.65 6.65 6.71
C GLY A 202 -0.42 6.88 5.83
N TRP A 203 0.73 7.24 6.42
CA TRP A 203 1.99 7.46 5.72
C TRP A 203 3.15 6.83 6.51
N THR A 204 4.23 6.46 5.83
CA THR A 204 5.46 5.96 6.47
C THR A 204 6.47 7.06 6.82
N VAL A 205 6.13 8.32 6.59
CA VAL A 205 6.99 9.49 6.84
C VAL A 205 6.43 10.16 8.07
N LEU A 206 7.30 10.35 9.05
CA LEU A 206 6.92 10.86 10.35
C LEU A 206 6.56 12.36 10.24
N PRO A 207 5.32 12.77 10.55
CA PRO A 207 4.93 14.19 10.56
C PRO A 207 5.62 14.95 11.69
N ASP A 208 5.51 16.27 11.73
CA ASP A 208 6.12 17.08 12.80
C ASP A 208 5.42 16.90 14.16
N GLU A 209 4.12 16.60 14.14
CA GLU A 209 3.29 16.44 15.33
C GLU A 209 2.44 15.17 15.25
N LEU A 210 2.36 14.46 16.36
CA LEU A 210 1.51 13.28 16.56
C LEU A 210 0.67 13.49 17.81
N HIS A 211 -0.64 13.34 17.71
CA HIS A 211 -1.54 13.54 18.85
C HIS A 211 -1.98 12.21 19.43
N VAL A 212 -1.94 12.08 20.75
CA VAL A 212 -2.54 10.94 21.45
C VAL A 212 -3.79 11.42 22.17
N SER A 213 -4.83 10.58 22.21
CA SER A 213 -5.99 10.79 23.07
C SER A 213 -6.38 9.46 23.71
N VAL A 214 -6.91 9.53 24.92
CA VAL A 214 -7.37 8.35 25.67
C VAL A 214 -8.89 8.36 25.67
N ASP A 215 -9.50 7.26 25.27
CA ASP A 215 -10.95 7.15 25.10
C ASP A 215 -11.49 5.96 25.91
N LYS A 216 -12.52 6.22 26.73
CA LYS A 216 -13.11 5.23 27.64
C LYS A 216 -13.98 4.20 26.92
N ASP A 217 -14.50 4.55 25.74
CA ASP A 217 -15.43 3.71 24.99
C ASP A 217 -14.73 2.80 23.97
N LEU A 218 -13.41 2.95 23.81
CA LEU A 218 -12.62 2.13 22.90
C LEU A 218 -12.18 0.81 23.53
N MET A 219 -12.29 -0.27 22.75
CA MET A 219 -11.70 -1.57 23.08
C MET A 219 -10.35 -1.79 22.40
N PHE A 220 -10.16 -1.20 21.22
CA PHE A 220 -8.93 -1.27 20.43
C PHE A 220 -8.48 0.14 20.05
N PRO A 221 -7.16 0.36 19.84
CA PRO A 221 -6.68 1.62 19.32
C PRO A 221 -7.29 1.96 17.96
N VAL A 222 -7.60 3.24 17.74
CA VAL A 222 -8.15 3.75 16.49
C VAL A 222 -7.34 4.95 16.04
N ALA A 223 -6.93 4.94 14.78
CA ALA A 223 -6.23 6.06 14.17
C ALA A 223 -7.20 6.97 13.41
N SER A 224 -7.13 8.27 13.69
CA SER A 224 -7.73 9.32 12.88
C SER A 224 -6.63 9.94 12.02
N THR A 225 -6.30 9.27 10.91
CA THR A 225 -5.12 9.58 10.08
C THR A 225 -5.09 11.03 9.59
N CYS A 226 -6.24 11.59 9.18
CA CYS A 226 -6.34 12.99 8.74
C CYS A 226 -5.98 14.01 9.84
N PHE A 227 -6.10 13.63 11.11
CA PHE A 227 -5.83 14.48 12.27
C PHE A 227 -4.56 14.06 13.01
N MET A 228 -3.77 13.14 12.45
CA MET A 228 -2.55 12.60 13.07
C MET A 228 -2.80 12.15 14.52
N THR A 229 -4.01 11.65 14.82
CA THR A 229 -4.43 11.36 16.20
C THR A 229 -4.59 9.84 16.39
N LEU A 230 -3.89 9.29 17.38
CA LEU A 230 -4.07 7.93 17.85
C LEU A 230 -4.93 7.95 19.10
N LYS A 231 -6.10 7.34 19.02
CA LYS A 231 -6.97 7.13 20.16
C LYS A 231 -6.64 5.77 20.76
N ILE A 232 -6.29 5.75 22.04
CA ILE A 232 -6.00 4.50 22.77
C ILE A 232 -7.08 4.22 23.83
N PRO A 233 -7.43 2.95 24.08
CA PRO A 233 -8.34 2.57 25.16
C PRO A 233 -7.84 3.05 26.53
N ALA A 234 -8.72 3.69 27.31
CA ALA A 234 -8.43 4.04 28.70
C ALA A 234 -8.20 2.80 29.57
N LYS A 235 -9.01 1.77 29.35
CA LYS A 235 -9.03 0.58 30.19
C LYS A 235 -8.21 -0.54 29.55
N CYS A 236 -6.95 -0.64 29.95
CA CYS A 236 -6.09 -1.79 29.69
C CYS A 236 -5.57 -2.31 31.03
N ARG A 237 -5.81 -3.59 31.35
CA ARG A 237 -5.45 -4.15 32.68
C ARG A 237 -3.95 -4.40 32.82
N SER A 238 -3.24 -4.49 31.70
CA SER A 238 -1.81 -4.76 31.65
C SER A 238 -1.20 -4.28 30.35
N TYR A 239 0.13 -4.10 30.37
CA TYR A 239 0.90 -3.87 29.16
C TYR A 239 0.74 -4.99 28.12
N ALA A 240 0.63 -6.25 28.57
CA ALA A 240 0.48 -7.38 27.66
C ALA A 240 -0.83 -7.32 26.84
N GLU A 241 -1.93 -6.93 27.49
CA GLU A 241 -3.22 -6.68 26.83
C GLU A 241 -3.12 -5.50 25.87
N PHE A 242 -2.53 -4.38 26.30
CA PHE A 242 -2.30 -3.23 25.44
C PHE A 242 -1.47 -3.60 24.20
N PHE A 243 -0.38 -4.35 24.39
CA PHE A 243 0.50 -4.81 23.31
C PHE A 243 -0.25 -5.66 22.29
N GLN A 244 -1.11 -6.58 22.74
CA GLN A 244 -1.92 -7.40 21.85
C GLN A 244 -2.92 -6.53 21.06
N ASN A 245 -3.60 -5.60 21.74
CA ASN A 245 -4.59 -4.73 21.13
C ASN A 245 -3.97 -3.80 20.08
N ILE A 246 -2.85 -3.16 20.38
CA ILE A 246 -2.17 -2.26 19.42
C ILE A 246 -1.56 -3.05 18.26
N SER A 247 -0.99 -4.22 18.50
CA SER A 247 -0.45 -5.06 17.43
C SER A 247 -1.54 -5.56 16.49
N ALA A 248 -2.71 -5.93 17.03
CA ALA A 248 -3.87 -6.32 16.23
C ALA A 248 -4.45 -5.13 15.44
N ALA A 249 -4.47 -3.92 16.00
CA ALA A 249 -4.91 -2.73 15.30
C ALA A 249 -3.96 -2.36 14.16
N VAL A 250 -2.65 -2.35 14.42
CA VAL A 250 -1.62 -2.03 13.42
C VAL A 250 -1.62 -3.03 12.25
N SER A 251 -1.79 -4.33 12.52
CA SER A 251 -1.86 -5.35 11.46
C SER A 251 -3.13 -5.28 10.60
N SER A 252 -4.19 -4.63 11.08
CA SER A 252 -5.42 -4.42 10.29
C SER A 252 -5.24 -3.46 9.10
N THR A 253 -4.11 -2.73 9.02
CA THR A 253 -3.78 -1.81 7.93
C THR A 253 -3.54 -2.49 6.58
N GLU A 254 -3.42 -3.82 6.53
CA GLU A 254 -3.33 -4.57 5.27
C GLU A 254 -4.61 -4.48 4.42
N CYS A 255 -5.73 -4.00 5.00
CA CYS A 255 -7.04 -3.98 4.35
C CYS A 255 -7.53 -2.57 3.92
N GLY A 256 -6.65 -1.57 3.81
CA GLY A 256 -7.01 -0.17 3.53
C GLY A 256 -7.14 0.22 2.05
N PHE A 257 -7.92 1.27 1.75
CA PHE A 257 -8.04 1.83 0.39
C PHE A 257 -6.68 2.25 -0.17
N GLY A 258 -6.26 1.63 -1.28
CA GLY A 258 -5.02 1.95 -1.99
C GLY A 258 -3.90 0.92 -1.85
N ARG A 259 -4.06 -0.10 -0.98
CA ARG A 259 -3.21 -1.31 -0.98
C ARG A 259 -3.90 -2.39 -1.83
N VAL A 260 -3.54 -2.45 -3.12
CA VAL A 260 -3.94 -3.49 -4.09
C VAL A 260 -2.68 -4.11 -4.67
#